data_AF-A0A3D1KJA3-F1
#
_entry.id   AF-A0A3D1KJA3-F1
#
_cell.length_a   1.000
_cell.length_b   1.000
_cell.length_c   1.000
_cell.angle_alpha   90.00
_cell.angle_beta   90.00
_cell.angle_gamma   90.00
#
_symmetry.space_group_name_H-M   'P 1'
#
loop_
_entity.id
_entity.type
_entity.pdbx_description
1 polymer ?
#
loop_
_entity_poly.entity_id
_entity_poly.type
_entity_poly.pdbx_seq_one_letter_code
_entity_poly.pdbx_strand_id
1 'polypeptide(L)'
;MSQKEVIQQFVDELIKQASLDDLPGELLDEQKKNLLAEVERRLGLAVARHLEGEDLDELSRLLETEDIETETLLEFFRSKVANFDELVKETLTKFATEFLQSFPAEIKV
;
A
#
# COMPACT_ATOMS: atom_id res chain seq x y z
N MET A 1 -5.17 -13.27 8.21
CA MET A 1 -4.62 -12.54 7.06
C MET A 1 -3.56 -11.59 7.58
N SER A 2 -2.36 -11.63 7.02
CA SER A 2 -1.31 -10.65 7.29
C SER A 2 -1.62 -9.32 6.60
N GLN A 3 -0.94 -8.25 7.01
CA GLN A 3 -1.15 -6.93 6.42
C GLN A 3 -0.81 -6.93 4.92
N LYS A 4 0.19 -7.73 4.53
CA LYS A 4 0.59 -7.95 3.13
C LYS A 4 -0.55 -8.57 2.32
N GLU A 5 -1.20 -9.61 2.84
CA GLU A 5 -2.35 -10.25 2.17
C GLU A 5 -3.52 -9.26 1.99
N VAL A 6 -3.78 -8.41 2.98
CA VAL A 6 -4.82 -7.36 2.89
C VAL A 6 -4.52 -6.36 1.78
N ILE A 7 -3.27 -5.90 1.66
CA ILE A 7 -2.86 -4.95 0.63
C ILE A 7 -2.92 -5.59 -0.76
N GLN A 8 -2.52 -6.86 -0.89
CA GLN A 8 -2.63 -7.59 -2.16
C GLN A 8 -4.08 -7.73 -2.60
N GLN A 9 -4.99 -8.12 -1.69
CA GLN A 9 -6.41 -8.19 -1.99
C GLN A 9 -6.98 -6.82 -2.39
N PHE A 10 -6.56 -5.75 -1.71
CA PHE A 10 -6.95 -4.38 -2.07
C PHE A 10 -6.56 -4.03 -3.51
N VAL A 11 -5.33 -4.35 -3.94
CA VAL A 11 -4.87 -4.10 -5.31
C VAL A 11 -5.70 -4.90 -6.32
N ASP A 12 -5.97 -6.17 -6.02
CA ASP A 12 -6.81 -7.02 -6.88
C ASP A 12 -8.24 -6.46 -7.03
N GLU A 13 -8.83 -5.97 -5.95
CA GLU A 13 -10.15 -5.34 -5.97
C GLU A 13 -10.14 -4.00 -6.72
N LEU A 14 -9.09 -3.20 -6.55
CA LEU A 14 -8.95 -1.90 -7.21
C LEU A 14 -8.85 -2.03 -8.73
N ILE A 15 -8.10 -3.02 -9.22
CA ILE A 15 -8.00 -3.33 -10.66
C ILE A 15 -9.36 -3.72 -11.24
N LYS A 16 -10.12 -4.57 -10.55
CA LYS A 16 -11.47 -4.95 -10.97
C LYS A 16 -12.42 -3.75 -10.99
N GLN A 17 -12.36 -2.88 -9.97
CA GLN A 17 -13.19 -1.67 -9.93
C GLN A 17 -12.86 -0.70 -11.07
N ALA A 18 -11.59 -0.62 -11.47
CA ALA A 18 -11.15 0.17 -12.61
C ALA A 18 -11.39 -0.52 -13.97
N SER A 19 -11.97 -1.73 -14.00
CA SER A 19 -12.15 -2.53 -15.22
C SER A 19 -10.85 -2.79 -15.98
N LEU A 20 -9.75 -2.99 -15.24
CA LEU A 20 -8.42 -3.27 -15.78
C LEU A 20 -8.06 -4.78 -15.70
N ASP A 21 -9.01 -5.62 -15.33
CA ASP A 21 -8.81 -7.07 -15.17
C ASP A 21 -8.77 -7.85 -16.50
N ASP A 22 -9.04 -7.19 -17.62
CA ASP A 22 -8.92 -7.76 -18.98
C ASP A 22 -7.54 -7.57 -19.62
N LEU A 23 -6.63 -6.86 -18.93
CA LEU A 23 -5.28 -6.62 -19.44
C LEU A 23 -4.55 -7.95 -19.69
N PRO A 24 -3.67 -8.01 -20.71
CA PRO A 24 -2.80 -9.15 -20.93
C PRO A 24 -2.04 -9.54 -19.66
N GLY A 25 -1.88 -10.84 -19.39
CA GLY A 25 -1.35 -11.33 -18.11
C GLY A 25 -0.05 -10.64 -17.65
N GLU A 26 0.91 -10.45 -18.55
CA GLU A 26 2.16 -9.74 -18.23
C GLU A 26 1.92 -8.27 -17.84
N LEU A 27 1.07 -7.55 -18.58
CA LEU A 27 0.72 -6.16 -18.29
C LEU A 27 -0.11 -6.04 -17.01
N LEU A 28 -1.01 -6.99 -16.76
CA LEU A 28 -1.80 -7.06 -15.53
C LEU A 28 -0.89 -7.28 -14.30
N ASP A 29 0.08 -8.20 -14.41
CA ASP A 29 1.03 -8.50 -13.35
C ASP A 29 1.96 -7.31 -13.07
N GLU A 30 2.45 -6.63 -14.12
CA GLU A 30 3.20 -5.38 -13.98
C GLU A 30 2.36 -4.29 -13.33
N GLN A 31 1.12 -4.11 -13.75
CA GLN A 31 0.21 -3.13 -13.17
C GLN A 31 -0.05 -3.40 -11.68
N LYS A 32 -0.27 -4.66 -11.31
CA LYS A 32 -0.41 -5.08 -9.90
C LYS A 32 0.83 -4.77 -9.08
N LYS A 33 2.02 -5.10 -9.59
CA LYS A 33 3.29 -4.80 -8.90
C LYS A 33 3.48 -3.30 -8.69
N ASN A 34 3.18 -2.49 -9.71
CA ASN A 34 3.30 -1.04 -9.64
C ASN A 34 2.31 -0.44 -8.61
N LEU A 35 1.06 -0.91 -8.62
CA LEU A 35 0.06 -0.48 -7.65
C LEU A 35 0.43 -0.88 -6.22
N LEU A 36 0.89 -2.12 -6.04
CA LEU A 36 1.34 -2.62 -4.75
C LEU A 36 2.49 -1.76 -4.19
N ALA A 37 3.54 -1.52 -4.99
CA ALA A 37 4.68 -0.72 -4.58
C ALA A 37 4.28 0.73 -4.22
N GLU A 38 3.37 1.34 -4.99
CA GLU A 38 2.90 2.70 -4.70
C GLU A 38 2.05 2.76 -3.42
N VAL A 39 1.19 1.76 -3.18
CA VAL A 39 0.41 1.65 -1.95
C VAL A 39 1.31 1.47 -0.74
N GLU A 40 2.27 0.55 -0.81
CA GLU A 40 3.25 0.31 0.25
C GLU A 40 4.06 1.57 0.56
N ARG A 41 4.51 2.29 -0.47
CA ARG A 41 5.22 3.56 -0.32
C ARG A 41 4.36 4.61 0.39
N ARG A 42 3.09 4.76 0.02
CA ARG A 42 2.17 5.72 0.66
C ARG A 42 1.87 5.35 2.10
N LEU A 43 1.70 4.06 2.39
CA LEU A 43 1.52 3.57 3.75
C LEU A 43 2.75 3.86 4.60
N GLY A 44 3.95 3.52 4.12
CA GLY A 44 5.21 3.82 4.79
C GLY A 44 5.35 5.30 5.11
N LEU A 45 5.05 6.18 4.15
CA LEU A 45 5.04 7.64 4.38
C LEU A 45 3.95 8.09 5.35
N ALA A 46 2.79 7.42 5.36
CA ALA A 46 1.70 7.77 6.26
C ALA A 46 2.07 7.48 7.71
N VAL A 47 2.58 6.28 7.98
CA VAL A 47 2.92 5.82 9.32
C VAL A 47 4.22 6.41 9.83
N ALA A 48 5.21 6.65 8.96
CA ALA A 48 6.48 7.28 9.36
C ALA A 48 6.29 8.69 9.96
N ARG A 49 5.22 9.41 9.59
CA ARG A 49 4.89 10.72 10.18
C ARG A 49 4.44 10.65 11.64
N HIS A 50 4.14 9.46 12.14
CA HIS A 50 3.74 9.23 13.53
C HIS A 50 4.87 8.67 14.39
N LEU A 51 6.06 8.49 13.81
CA LEU A 51 7.24 8.05 14.54
C LEU A 51 7.98 9.27 15.10
N GLU A 52 8.47 9.13 16.32
CA GLU A 52 9.20 10.19 17.02
C GLU A 52 10.46 9.64 17.68
N GLY A 53 11.50 10.48 17.79
CA GLY A 53 12.70 10.18 18.57
C GLY A 53 13.30 8.80 18.28
N GLU A 54 13.26 7.92 19.28
CA GLU A 54 13.84 6.56 19.24
C GLU A 54 13.22 5.66 18.15
N ASP A 55 11.97 5.89 17.75
CA ASP A 55 11.31 5.11 16.69
C ASP A 55 11.91 5.39 15.31
N LEU A 56 12.40 6.62 15.08
CA LEU A 56 13.09 6.98 13.83
C LEU A 56 14.49 6.38 13.76
N ASP A 57 15.17 6.27 14.90
CA ASP A 57 16.46 5.58 15.00
C ASP A 57 16.30 4.08 14.74
N GLU A 58 15.25 3.45 15.29
CA GLU A 58 14.95 2.04 15.07
C GLU A 58 14.53 1.77 13.61
N LEU A 59 13.71 2.64 13.03
CA LEU A 59 13.39 2.57 11.60
C LEU A 59 14.65 2.69 10.74
N SER A 60 15.56 3.60 11.06
CA SER A 60 16.81 3.78 10.30
C SER A 60 17.65 2.50 10.30
N ARG A 61 17.79 1.83 11.45
CA ARG A 61 18.49 0.53 11.55
C ARG A 61 17.81 -0.58 10.78
N LEU A 62 16.47 -0.61 10.77
CA LEU A 62 15.71 -1.56 9.97
C LEU A 62 15.97 -1.35 8.47
N LEU A 63 16.03 -0.10 8.01
CA LEU A 63 16.31 0.24 6.62
C LEU A 63 17.79 0.01 6.21
N GLU A 64 18.72 -0.05 7.16
CA GLU A 64 20.11 -0.45 6.92
C GLU A 64 20.26 -1.97 6.70
N THR A 65 19.23 -2.76 7.01
CA THR A 65 19.23 -4.20 6.75
C THR A 65 19.00 -4.45 5.26
N GLU A 66 19.99 -5.04 4.59
CA GLU A 66 19.82 -5.52 3.21
C GLU A 66 18.67 -6.55 3.17
N ASP A 67 17.78 -6.40 2.20
CA ASP A 67 16.62 -7.28 1.98
C ASP A 67 15.61 -7.34 3.14
N ILE A 68 15.35 -6.22 3.83
CA ILE A 68 14.25 -6.17 4.79
C ILE A 68 12.90 -6.46 4.11
N GLU A 69 12.21 -7.49 4.59
CA GLU A 69 10.88 -7.85 4.10
C GLU A 69 9.85 -6.77 4.43
N THR A 70 8.96 -6.46 3.47
CA THR A 70 7.86 -5.50 3.67
C THR A 70 6.99 -5.86 4.87
N GLU A 71 6.79 -7.16 5.14
CA GLU A 71 6.00 -7.61 6.29
C GLU A 71 6.64 -7.20 7.62
N THR A 72 7.97 -7.31 7.75
CA THR A 72 8.72 -6.86 8.92
C THR A 72 8.58 -5.36 9.16
N LEU A 73 8.62 -4.55 8.10
CA LEU A 73 8.40 -3.10 8.20
C LEU A 73 6.97 -2.78 8.66
N LEU A 74 5.97 -3.46 8.10
CA LEU A 74 4.57 -3.26 8.48
C LEU A 74 4.30 -3.67 9.94
N GLU A 75 4.89 -4.76 10.40
CA GLU A 75 4.80 -5.20 11.80
C GLU A 75 5.48 -4.22 12.76
N PHE A 76 6.65 -3.69 12.39
CA PHE A 76 7.32 -2.63 13.14
C PHE A 76 6.38 -1.42 13.29
N PHE A 77 5.84 -0.89 12.19
CA PHE A 77 4.93 0.25 12.26
C PHE A 77 3.68 -0.03 13.10
N ARG A 78 3.10 -1.23 12.99
CA ARG A 78 1.95 -1.63 13.80
C ARG A 78 2.27 -1.63 15.30
N SER A 79 3.50 -2.00 15.67
CA SER A 79 3.94 -2.01 17.07
C SER A 79 4.15 -0.60 17.64
N LYS A 80 4.48 0.39 16.80
CA LYS A 80 4.78 1.76 17.22
C LYS A 80 3.60 2.72 17.11
N VAL A 81 2.71 2.49 16.14
CA VAL A 81 1.62 3.42 15.82
C VAL A 81 0.29 2.88 16.33
N ALA A 82 -0.24 3.47 17.41
CA ALA A 82 -1.46 2.99 18.07
C ALA A 82 -2.70 2.95 17.16
N ASN A 83 -2.80 3.86 16.18
CA ASN A 83 -3.88 3.94 15.21
C ASN A 83 -3.47 3.38 13.82
N PHE A 84 -2.51 2.46 13.78
CA PHE A 84 -1.98 1.90 12.53
C PHE A 84 -3.07 1.38 11.59
N ASP A 85 -3.98 0.53 12.09
CA ASP A 85 -5.03 -0.08 11.28
C ASP A 85 -5.98 0.99 10.65
N GLU A 86 -6.22 2.10 11.36
CA GLU A 86 -7.00 3.23 10.86
C GLU A 86 -6.25 4.00 9.78
N LEU A 87 -4.96 4.29 9.99
CA LEU A 87 -4.10 4.94 8.99
C LEU A 87 -3.99 4.12 7.70
N VAL A 88 -3.88 2.79 7.83
CA VAL A 88 -3.91 1.89 6.67
C VAL A 88 -5.22 2.07 5.91
N LYS A 89 -6.36 1.94 6.60
CA LYS A 89 -7.68 2.07 5.99
C LYS A 89 -7.87 3.42 5.29
N GLU A 90 -7.51 4.52 5.94
CA GLU A 90 -7.61 5.87 5.37
C GLU A 90 -6.72 6.03 4.13
N THR A 91 -5.47 5.54 4.20
CA THR A 91 -4.53 5.61 3.09
C THR A 91 -5.02 4.81 1.87
N LEU A 92 -5.52 3.60 2.09
CA LEU A 92 -6.09 2.75 1.03
C LEU A 92 -7.34 3.39 0.42
N THR A 93 -8.24 3.93 1.25
CA THR A 93 -9.47 4.60 0.80
C THR A 93 -9.15 5.83 -0.06
N LYS A 94 -8.20 6.64 0.40
CA LYS A 94 -7.74 7.82 -0.34
C LYS A 94 -7.08 7.42 -1.66
N PHE A 95 -6.21 6.42 -1.64
CA PHE A 95 -5.56 5.90 -2.85
C PHE A 95 -6.58 5.41 -3.88
N ALA A 96 -7.54 4.57 -3.45
CA ALA A 96 -8.58 4.06 -4.34
C ALA A 96 -9.40 5.20 -4.96
N THR A 97 -9.76 6.21 -4.18
CA THR A 97 -10.50 7.38 -4.67
C THR A 97 -9.72 8.12 -5.76
N GLU A 98 -8.45 8.44 -5.50
CA GLU A 98 -7.58 9.14 -6.46
C GLU A 98 -7.32 8.31 -7.72
N PHE A 99 -7.13 7.00 -7.55
CA PHE A 99 -6.90 6.08 -8.66
C PHE A 99 -8.13 5.98 -9.55
N LEU A 100 -9.30 5.70 -8.99
CA LEU A 100 -10.55 5.55 -9.75
C LEU A 100 -11.00 6.86 -10.40
N GLN A 101 -10.65 8.02 -9.84
CA GLN A 101 -10.86 9.31 -10.52
C GLN A 101 -10.04 9.45 -11.81
N SER A 102 -8.89 8.79 -11.89
CA SER A 102 -8.04 8.76 -13.08
C SER A 102 -8.49 7.72 -14.11
N PHE A 103 -9.33 6.77 -13.70
CA PHE A 103 -9.92 5.72 -14.52
C PHE A 103 -11.44 5.68 -14.34
N PRO A 104 -12.18 6.75 -14.73
CA PRO A 104 -13.61 6.78 -14.57
C PRO A 104 -14.23 5.59 -15.32
N ALA A 105 -14.82 4.66 -14.56
CA ALA A 105 -15.78 3.73 -15.11
C ALA A 105 -16.88 4.59 -15.77
N GLU A 106 -17.02 4.48 -17.09
CA GLU A 106 -17.89 5.27 -17.97
C GLU A 106 -17.28 6.55 -18.58
N ILE A 107 -16.63 6.38 -19.75
CA ILE A 107 -17.10 7.10 -20.93
C ILE A 107 -17.95 6.10 -21.73
N LYS A 108 -19.25 6.06 -21.43
CA LYS A 108 -20.24 5.59 -22.42
C LYS A 108 -20.36 6.70 -23.46
N VAL A 109 -19.76 6.50 -24.62
CA VAL A 109 -20.11 7.21 -25.87
C VAL A 109 -21.34 6.57 -26.49
#